data_AF-A0A820WZ16-F1
#
_entry.id   AF-A0A820WZ16-F1
#
_cell.length_a   1.000
_cell.length_b   1.000
_cell.length_c   1.000
_cell.angle_alpha   90.00
_cell.angle_beta   90.00
_cell.angle_gamma   90.00
#
_symmetry.space_group_name_H-M   'P 1'
#
loop_
_entity.id
_entity.type
_entity.pdbx_description
1 polymer ?
#
loop_
_entity_poly.entity_id
_entity_poly.type
_entity_poly.pdbx_seq_one_letter_code
_entity_poly.pdbx_strand_id
1 'polypeptide(L)'
;MNLLISLVLTIVFSKVVCIDVLVPLSKSVPDHTFYPYIIHPRQPQRLNLTKRSPLHTNKFYSNAILGANGDNPLLTHPYVILMNKDSPYGVSISFTEEWSYGPQIDSTRVNFEVTDVDEPGFACTIKMYQQNSPTTITMPLIRGMAYVTFEFVSATPRISTIHSMLSVNGQISGNITGKRFEIVLNNNQTWLLYAID
;
A
#
# COMPACT_ATOMS: atom_id res chain seq x y z
N MET A 1 -30.34 -32.19 61.96
CA MET A 1 -28.93 -31.81 61.68
C MET A 1 -28.62 -32.29 60.28
N ASN A 2 -28.84 -31.44 59.27
CA ASN A 2 -28.67 -31.84 57.86
C ASN A 2 -27.28 -31.42 57.39
N LEU A 3 -26.48 -32.41 57.00
CA LEU A 3 -25.12 -32.27 56.53
C LEU A 3 -25.14 -31.76 55.08
N LEU A 4 -24.57 -30.58 54.82
CA LEU A 4 -24.32 -30.08 53.48
C LEU A 4 -22.99 -30.66 52.98
N ILE A 5 -23.01 -31.47 51.92
CA ILE A 5 -21.82 -31.95 51.22
C ILE A 5 -21.59 -31.02 50.02
N SER A 6 -20.48 -30.29 50.05
CA SER A 6 -20.02 -29.46 48.92
C SER A 6 -19.26 -30.34 47.94
N LEU A 7 -19.74 -30.44 46.70
CA LEU A 7 -19.06 -31.14 45.61
C LEU A 7 -18.27 -30.11 44.79
N VAL A 8 -16.94 -30.12 44.91
CA VAL A 8 -16.07 -29.28 44.07
C VAL A 8 -15.81 -30.02 42.75
N LEU A 9 -16.39 -29.50 41.66
CA LEU A 9 -16.17 -30.01 40.31
C LEU A 9 -14.90 -29.39 39.72
N THR A 10 -13.78 -30.12 39.75
CA THR A 10 -12.56 -29.72 39.04
C THR A 10 -12.70 -30.09 37.57
N ILE A 11 -13.01 -29.10 36.72
CA ILE A 11 -13.02 -29.28 35.26
C ILE A 11 -11.57 -29.38 34.77
N VAL A 12 -11.15 -30.59 34.38
CA VAL A 12 -9.88 -30.80 33.69
C VAL A 12 -10.06 -30.36 32.24
N PHE A 13 -9.51 -29.21 31.86
CA PHE A 13 -9.50 -28.79 30.46
C PHE A 13 -8.73 -29.81 29.62
N SER A 14 -9.43 -30.46 28.69
CA SER A 14 -8.80 -31.27 27.65
C SER A 14 -7.93 -30.38 26.78
N LYS A 15 -6.66 -30.77 26.61
CA LYS A 15 -5.64 -30.12 25.80
C LYS A 15 -6.23 -29.57 24.49
N VAL A 16 -6.20 -28.24 24.30
CA VAL A 16 -6.58 -27.62 23.03
C VAL A 16 -5.57 -28.07 21.97
N VAL A 17 -6.01 -28.90 21.02
CA VAL A 17 -5.17 -29.29 19.88
C VAL A 17 -5.24 -28.16 18.87
N CYS A 18 -4.18 -27.36 18.82
CA CYS A 18 -3.98 -26.39 17.74
C CYS A 18 -3.54 -27.16 16.50
N ILE A 19 -4.40 -27.22 15.48
CA ILE A 19 -4.06 -27.79 14.16
C ILE A 19 -3.58 -26.63 13.29
N ASP A 20 -2.35 -26.71 12.78
CA ASP A 20 -1.86 -25.77 11.78
C ASP A 20 -2.54 -26.06 10.44
N VAL A 21 -3.38 -25.12 10.01
CA VAL A 21 -4.08 -25.18 8.73
C VAL A 21 -3.21 -24.69 7.57
N LEU A 22 -2.05 -24.10 7.85
CA LEU A 22 -1.12 -23.54 6.84
C LEU A 22 -0.05 -24.55 6.45
N VAL A 23 -0.43 -25.81 6.27
CA VAL A 23 0.44 -26.88 5.79
C VAL A 23 0.25 -27.12 4.29
N PRO A 24 1.32 -27.47 3.55
CA PRO A 24 1.20 -27.76 2.13
C PRO A 24 0.33 -29.01 1.92
N LEU A 25 -0.59 -28.95 0.96
CA LEU A 25 -1.39 -30.10 0.55
C LEU A 25 -0.52 -31.21 -0.06
N SER A 26 0.52 -30.84 -0.82
CA SER A 26 1.55 -31.72 -1.36
C SER A 26 2.83 -30.93 -1.64
N LYS A 27 3.96 -31.63 -1.72
CA LYS A 27 5.26 -31.10 -2.20
C LYS A 27 5.71 -31.75 -3.51
N SER A 28 4.89 -32.64 -4.08
CA SER A 28 5.18 -33.26 -5.38
C SER A 28 5.19 -32.21 -6.49
N VAL A 29 6.15 -32.30 -7.40
CA VAL A 29 6.17 -31.45 -8.60
C VAL A 29 4.93 -31.75 -9.46
N PRO A 30 4.34 -30.74 -10.14
CA PRO A 30 3.25 -30.96 -11.09
C PRO A 30 3.64 -31.93 -12.21
N ASP A 31 2.68 -32.72 -12.70
CA ASP A 31 2.92 -33.62 -13.83
C ASP A 31 3.19 -32.82 -15.11
N HIS A 32 4.44 -32.81 -15.56
CA HIS A 32 4.87 -32.07 -16.73
C HIS A 32 4.36 -32.63 -18.06
N THR A 33 3.81 -33.85 -18.10
CA THR A 33 3.17 -34.40 -19.30
C THR A 33 1.82 -33.75 -19.57
N PHE A 34 1.11 -33.36 -18.52
CA PHE A 34 -0.16 -32.65 -18.59
C PHE A 34 0.01 -31.12 -18.46
N TYR A 35 0.97 -30.66 -17.65
CA TYR A 35 1.29 -29.25 -17.40
C TYR A 35 2.69 -28.90 -17.89
N PRO A 36 2.88 -28.61 -19.19
CA PRO A 36 4.18 -28.28 -19.73
C PRO A 36 4.72 -26.99 -19.10
N TYR A 37 6.04 -26.93 -18.92
CA TYR A 37 6.70 -25.72 -18.44
C TYR A 37 6.60 -24.62 -19.50
N ILE A 38 6.03 -23.48 -19.12
CA ILE A 38 5.95 -22.28 -19.96
C ILE A 38 6.45 -21.06 -19.21
N ILE A 39 7.09 -20.14 -19.92
CA ILE A 39 7.34 -18.79 -19.43
C ILE A 39 6.12 -17.95 -19.79
N HIS A 40 5.49 -17.33 -18.79
CA HIS A 40 4.31 -16.51 -19.03
C HIS A 40 4.64 -15.38 -20.03
N PRO A 41 3.84 -15.17 -21.10
CA PRO A 41 4.19 -14.22 -22.16
C PRO A 41 4.22 -12.77 -21.66
N ARG A 42 3.48 -12.47 -20.59
CA ARG A 42 3.46 -11.15 -19.96
C ARG A 42 4.31 -11.14 -18.70
N GLN A 43 5.45 -10.46 -18.80
CA GLN A 43 6.35 -10.22 -17.67
C GLN A 43 5.93 -8.96 -16.89
N PRO A 44 6.19 -8.89 -15.58
CA PRO A 44 6.00 -7.67 -14.81
C PRO A 44 6.95 -6.58 -15.30
N GLN A 45 6.45 -5.36 -15.52
CA GLN A 45 7.21 -4.30 -16.21
C GLN A 45 7.95 -3.35 -15.25
N ARG A 46 7.50 -3.23 -14.00
CA ARG A 46 7.99 -2.25 -13.00
C ARG A 46 8.43 -2.92 -11.71
N LEU A 47 9.22 -3.99 -11.84
CA LEU A 47 9.61 -4.83 -10.72
C LEU A 47 11.12 -4.81 -10.56
N ASN A 48 11.58 -4.43 -9.36
CA ASN A 48 12.99 -4.45 -8.99
C ASN A 48 13.12 -4.98 -7.56
N LEU A 49 12.80 -6.27 -7.40
CA LEU A 49 12.83 -6.90 -6.09
C LEU A 49 14.26 -7.21 -5.66
N THR A 50 14.58 -6.89 -4.41
CA THR A 50 15.83 -7.34 -3.78
C THR A 50 15.83 -8.85 -3.58
N LYS A 51 14.67 -9.45 -3.26
CA LYS A 51 14.49 -10.90 -3.11
C LYS A 51 13.69 -11.47 -4.28
N ARG A 52 14.29 -12.36 -5.07
CA ARG A 52 13.59 -13.11 -6.12
C ARG A 52 12.76 -14.22 -5.48
N SER A 53 11.45 -14.04 -5.48
CA SER A 53 10.45 -15.02 -5.03
C SER A 53 9.30 -15.09 -6.04
N PRO A 54 8.49 -16.16 -6.03
CA PRO A 54 7.27 -16.21 -6.84
C PRO A 54 6.40 -14.99 -6.55
N LEU A 55 6.16 -14.18 -7.57
CA LEU A 55 5.34 -12.98 -7.43
C LEU A 55 3.86 -13.38 -7.40
N HIS A 56 3.13 -12.88 -6.41
CA HIS A 56 1.69 -13.11 -6.38
C HIS A 56 0.98 -12.46 -7.56
N THR A 57 0.04 -13.20 -8.14
CA THR A 57 -0.95 -12.67 -9.07
C THR A 57 -2.23 -12.31 -8.32
N ASN A 58 -3.09 -11.48 -8.93
CA ASN A 58 -4.41 -11.10 -8.38
C ASN A 58 -4.34 -10.38 -7.02
N LYS A 59 -3.28 -9.62 -6.76
CA LYS A 59 -3.13 -8.80 -5.54
C LYS A 59 -3.43 -7.33 -5.84
N PHE A 60 -3.71 -6.56 -4.78
CA PHE A 60 -4.03 -5.13 -4.90
C PHE A 60 -2.92 -4.32 -5.60
N TYR A 61 -1.66 -4.74 -5.45
CA TYR A 61 -0.51 -4.09 -6.06
C TYR A 61 -0.23 -4.54 -7.49
N SER A 62 -0.96 -5.53 -8.02
CA SER A 62 -0.74 -6.03 -9.38
C SER A 62 -0.88 -4.93 -10.43
N ASN A 63 -1.70 -3.90 -10.18
CA ASN A 63 -1.85 -2.74 -11.04
C ASN A 63 -0.59 -1.87 -11.17
N ALA A 64 0.31 -1.88 -10.16
CA ALA A 64 1.57 -1.15 -10.22
C ALA A 64 2.58 -1.82 -11.17
N ILE A 65 2.53 -3.15 -11.25
CA ILE A 65 3.48 -3.97 -12.03
C ILE A 65 2.93 -4.38 -13.41
N LEU A 66 1.61 -4.28 -13.62
CA LEU A 66 0.91 -4.64 -14.84
C LEU A 66 0.18 -3.41 -15.42
N GLY A 67 0.65 -2.92 -16.56
CA GLY A 67 0.03 -1.80 -17.29
C GLY A 67 1.08 -1.03 -18.07
N ALA A 68 0.75 -0.51 -19.26
CA ALA A 68 1.73 0.19 -20.08
C ALA A 68 2.34 1.38 -19.33
N ASN A 69 1.53 2.10 -18.53
CA ASN A 69 1.93 3.35 -17.88
C ASN A 69 1.81 3.34 -16.34
N GLY A 70 1.30 2.27 -15.72
CA GLY A 70 1.16 2.20 -14.26
C GLY A 70 0.07 3.13 -13.71
N ASP A 71 -0.92 3.42 -14.53
CA ASP A 71 -2.00 4.39 -14.37
C ASP A 71 -3.29 3.78 -13.79
N ASN A 72 -3.22 2.53 -13.34
CA ASN A 72 -4.34 1.88 -12.68
C ASN A 72 -4.30 2.13 -11.17
N PRO A 73 -5.47 2.31 -10.52
CA PRO A 73 -5.53 2.56 -9.09
C PRO A 73 -5.09 1.35 -8.26
N LEU A 74 -4.47 1.62 -7.12
CA LEU A 74 -4.08 0.67 -6.09
C LEU A 74 -5.05 0.78 -4.93
N LEU A 75 -5.77 -0.31 -4.66
CA LEU A 75 -6.84 -0.36 -3.66
C LEU A 75 -6.32 -0.89 -2.33
N THR A 76 -5.62 -0.05 -1.57
CA THR A 76 -5.09 -0.42 -0.24
C THR A 76 -6.20 -0.50 0.81
N HIS A 77 -7.24 0.32 0.67
CA HIS A 77 -8.31 0.54 1.67
C HIS A 77 -7.76 1.03 3.03
N PRO A 78 -8.34 2.09 3.62
CA PRO A 78 -9.45 2.89 3.11
C PRO A 78 -9.04 3.85 1.99
N TYR A 79 -7.73 3.97 1.71
CA TYR A 79 -7.22 4.84 0.66
C TYR A 79 -7.19 4.15 -0.70
N VAL A 80 -7.39 4.95 -1.74
CA VAL A 80 -7.10 4.62 -3.13
C VAL A 80 -5.91 5.45 -3.57
N ILE A 81 -4.88 4.78 -4.06
CA ILE A 81 -3.64 5.42 -4.51
C ILE A 81 -3.55 5.31 -6.03
N LEU A 82 -3.27 6.42 -6.70
CA LEU A 82 -3.13 6.46 -8.15
C LEU A 82 -1.86 7.21 -8.51
N MET A 83 -1.06 6.69 -9.42
CA MET A 83 0.12 7.40 -9.91
C MET A 83 -0.32 8.66 -10.65
N ASN A 84 0.28 9.81 -10.31
CA ASN A 84 -0.18 11.10 -10.81
C ASN A 84 0.48 11.43 -12.17
N LYS A 85 -0.29 11.99 -13.10
CA LYS A 85 0.20 12.45 -14.41
C LYS A 85 0.84 13.84 -14.35
N ASP A 86 0.23 14.75 -13.59
CA ASP A 86 0.56 16.18 -13.56
C ASP A 86 1.81 16.45 -12.71
N SER A 87 2.14 15.54 -11.79
CA SER A 87 3.40 15.53 -11.06
C SER A 87 4.26 14.33 -11.46
N PRO A 88 5.46 14.54 -12.04
CA PRO A 88 6.32 13.46 -12.51
C PRO A 88 6.80 12.52 -11.40
N TYR A 89 6.74 12.96 -10.14
CA TYR A 89 7.11 12.19 -8.96
C TYR A 89 6.05 12.37 -7.86
N GLY A 90 4.84 11.89 -8.12
CA GLY A 90 3.74 12.05 -7.18
C GLY A 90 2.65 11.00 -7.32
N VAL A 91 1.83 10.91 -6.28
CA VAL A 91 0.63 10.07 -6.25
C VAL A 91 -0.57 10.92 -5.88
N SER A 92 -1.70 10.59 -6.47
CA SER A 92 -3.01 11.04 -6.02
C SER A 92 -3.50 10.08 -4.95
N ILE A 93 -4.00 10.65 -3.86
CA ILE A 93 -4.57 9.92 -2.73
C ILE A 93 -6.04 10.30 -2.65
N SER A 94 -6.90 9.30 -2.60
CA SER A 94 -8.32 9.50 -2.31
C SER A 94 -8.71 8.67 -1.10
N PHE A 95 -9.50 9.26 -0.22
CA PHE A 95 -10.27 8.58 0.81
C PHE A 95 -11.73 8.71 0.37
N THR A 96 -12.21 7.72 -0.37
CA THR A 96 -13.50 7.80 -1.09
C THR A 96 -14.67 7.63 -0.13
N GLU A 97 -15.80 8.29 -0.39
CA GLU A 97 -16.90 7.68 -1.14
C GLU A 97 -16.92 7.95 -2.66
N GLU A 98 -16.17 8.93 -3.19
CA GLU A 98 -16.18 9.28 -4.63
C GLU A 98 -14.92 8.86 -5.43
N TRP A 99 -15.17 8.35 -6.64
CA TRP A 99 -14.15 7.87 -7.58
C TRP A 99 -13.61 9.05 -8.42
N SER A 100 -12.45 9.57 -8.05
CA SER A 100 -11.72 10.52 -8.89
C SER A 100 -10.75 9.76 -9.80
N TYR A 101 -11.07 9.65 -11.09
CA TYR A 101 -10.15 9.10 -12.09
C TYR A 101 -9.06 10.12 -12.41
N GLY A 102 -7.80 9.75 -12.19
CA GLY A 102 -6.67 10.54 -12.66
C GLY A 102 -6.45 10.34 -14.17
N PRO A 103 -5.95 11.36 -14.88
CA PRO A 103 -5.69 11.27 -16.31
C PRO A 103 -4.50 10.35 -16.64
N GLN A 104 -4.51 9.77 -17.85
CA GLN A 104 -3.54 8.78 -18.36
C GLN A 104 -2.08 9.25 -18.23
N ILE A 105 -1.21 8.41 -17.65
CA ILE A 105 0.21 8.71 -17.43
C ILE A 105 0.98 8.65 -18.76
N ASP A 106 1.92 9.56 -18.95
CA ASP A 106 2.91 9.53 -20.04
C ASP A 106 4.16 8.75 -19.56
N SER A 107 4.49 7.67 -20.27
CA SER A 107 5.63 6.78 -20.01
C SER A 107 7.00 7.47 -20.03
N THR A 108 7.10 8.72 -20.50
CA THR A 108 8.36 9.48 -20.54
C THR A 108 8.68 10.24 -19.26
N ARG A 109 7.75 10.34 -18.30
CA ARG A 109 7.85 11.29 -17.17
C ARG A 109 7.99 10.67 -15.78
N VAL A 110 7.54 9.43 -15.55
CA VAL A 110 7.52 8.80 -14.23
C VAL A 110 8.27 7.47 -14.25
N ASN A 111 9.42 7.41 -13.58
CA ASN A 111 10.09 6.14 -13.30
C ASN A 111 9.73 5.72 -11.88
N PHE A 112 8.91 4.67 -11.78
CA PHE A 112 8.62 4.03 -10.51
C PHE A 112 8.75 2.51 -10.63
N GLU A 113 9.09 1.88 -9.52
CA GLU A 113 9.28 0.44 -9.41
C GLU A 113 8.71 -0.08 -8.09
N VAL A 114 8.23 -1.32 -8.12
CA VAL A 114 7.94 -2.08 -6.90
C VAL A 114 9.23 -2.76 -6.46
N THR A 115 9.74 -2.36 -5.29
CA THR A 115 11.03 -2.80 -4.77
C THR A 115 10.93 -3.94 -3.76
N ASP A 116 9.76 -4.07 -3.14
CA ASP A 116 9.50 -5.13 -2.16
C ASP A 116 8.02 -5.51 -2.13
N VAL A 117 7.77 -6.79 -1.84
CA VAL A 117 6.43 -7.36 -1.61
C VAL A 117 6.53 -8.36 -0.46
N ASP A 118 5.56 -8.33 0.44
CA ASP A 118 5.53 -9.26 1.56
C ASP A 118 5.09 -10.66 1.12
N GLU A 119 5.50 -11.66 1.88
CA GLU A 119 5.14 -13.07 1.63
C GLU A 119 3.64 -13.37 1.68
N PRO A 120 2.82 -12.76 2.56
CA PRO A 120 1.36 -12.98 2.52
C PRO A 120 0.66 -12.12 1.44
N GLY A 121 1.33 -11.13 0.85
CA GLY A 121 0.79 -10.26 -0.20
C GLY A 121 -0.18 -9.19 0.32
N PHE A 122 0.03 -8.68 1.53
CA PHE A 122 -0.70 -7.56 2.12
C PHE A 122 0.03 -6.23 2.03
N ALA A 123 1.32 -6.23 1.68
CA ALA A 123 2.15 -5.05 1.59
C ALA A 123 3.02 -5.04 0.32
N CYS A 124 3.25 -3.85 -0.21
CA CYS A 124 4.23 -3.62 -1.26
C CYS A 124 4.92 -2.27 -1.07
N THR A 125 6.18 -2.16 -1.45
CA THR A 125 6.91 -0.89 -1.44
C THR A 125 7.06 -0.37 -2.84
N ILE A 126 6.62 0.87 -3.07
CA ILE A 126 6.79 1.58 -4.34
C ILE A 126 7.87 2.64 -4.17
N LYS A 127 8.82 2.66 -5.10
CA LYS A 127 9.87 3.67 -5.17
C LYS A 127 9.75 4.45 -6.47
N MET A 128 9.60 5.76 -6.36
CA MET A 128 9.73 6.71 -7.46
C MET A 128 11.12 7.30 -7.45
N TYR A 129 11.75 7.46 -8.61
CA TYR A 129 13.11 7.98 -8.72
C TYR A 129 13.31 8.80 -9.98
N GLN A 130 14.19 9.80 -9.87
CA GLN A 130 14.70 10.52 -11.03
C GLN A 130 15.99 9.85 -11.53
N GLN A 131 16.10 9.62 -12.84
CA GLN A 131 17.33 9.08 -13.43
C GLN A 131 18.50 10.03 -13.19
N ASN A 132 19.67 9.46 -12.86
CA ASN A 132 20.91 10.20 -12.60
C ASN A 132 20.81 11.23 -11.45
N SER A 133 19.89 11.01 -10.50
CA SER A 133 19.72 11.85 -9.31
C SER A 133 19.57 10.98 -8.06
N PRO A 134 20.04 11.43 -6.89
CA PRO A 134 19.73 10.78 -5.61
C PRO A 134 18.28 11.00 -5.17
N THR A 135 17.51 11.84 -5.88
CA THR A 135 16.12 12.17 -5.55
C THR A 135 15.20 10.96 -5.66
N THR A 136 14.65 10.53 -4.52
CA THR A 136 13.69 9.40 -4.46
C THR A 136 12.53 9.69 -3.52
N ILE A 137 11.39 9.07 -3.82
CA ILE A 137 10.22 8.99 -2.93
C ILE A 137 9.88 7.51 -2.75
N THR A 138 9.93 7.03 -1.51
CA THR A 138 9.56 5.66 -1.15
C THR A 138 8.24 5.65 -0.40
N MET A 139 7.33 4.75 -0.77
CA MET A 139 6.01 4.63 -0.19
C MET A 139 5.72 3.16 0.13
N PRO A 140 5.74 2.77 1.42
CA PRO A 140 5.24 1.47 1.86
C PRO A 140 3.71 1.50 1.84
N LEU A 141 3.10 0.61 1.06
CA LEU A 141 1.66 0.43 0.96
C LEU A 141 1.25 -0.84 1.66
N ILE A 142 0.36 -0.73 2.66
CA ILE A 142 -0.21 -1.87 3.38
C ILE A 142 -1.72 -1.83 3.24
N ARG A 143 -2.34 -3.00 3.04
CA ARG A 143 -3.81 -3.11 3.09
C ARG A 143 -4.34 -2.75 4.48
N GLY A 144 -5.29 -1.83 4.55
CA GLY A 144 -5.86 -1.35 5.82
C GLY A 144 -5.04 -0.29 6.54
N MET A 145 -4.06 0.35 5.88
CA MET A 145 -3.23 1.38 6.52
C MET A 145 -4.04 2.61 6.93
N ALA A 146 -3.84 3.08 8.17
CA ALA A 146 -4.51 4.28 8.69
C ALA A 146 -3.89 5.59 8.21
N TYR A 147 -2.64 5.54 7.74
CA TYR A 147 -1.89 6.70 7.22
C TYR A 147 -1.22 6.31 5.91
N VAL A 148 -1.07 7.28 5.01
CA VAL A 148 -0.21 7.15 3.83
C VAL A 148 1.16 7.73 4.19
N THR A 149 2.21 6.94 4.01
CA THR A 149 3.58 7.33 4.39
C THR A 149 4.44 7.54 3.17
N PHE A 150 5.25 8.60 3.20
CA PHE A 150 6.23 8.91 2.16
C PHE A 150 7.57 9.21 2.81
N GLU A 151 8.61 8.57 2.31
CA GLU A 151 9.99 8.85 2.66
C GLU A 151 10.65 9.57 1.49
N PHE A 152 11.18 10.77 1.75
CA PHE A 152 11.78 11.64 0.76
C PHE A 152 13.29 11.68 0.94
N VAL A 153 14.05 11.46 -0.13
CA VAL A 153 15.51 11.65 -0.16
C VAL A 153 15.82 12.71 -1.20
N SER A 154 16.52 13.78 -0.80
CA SER A 154 16.91 14.90 -1.68
C SER A 154 15.75 15.43 -2.53
N ALA A 155 14.56 15.51 -1.93
CA ALA A 155 13.31 15.97 -2.54
C ALA A 155 12.57 16.92 -1.57
N THR A 156 11.84 17.89 -2.13
CA THR A 156 10.95 18.77 -1.36
C THR A 156 9.52 18.26 -1.46
N PRO A 157 8.86 17.87 -0.35
CA PRO A 157 7.46 17.45 -0.38
C PRO A 157 6.56 18.59 -0.87
N ARG A 158 5.63 18.27 -1.77
CA ARG A 158 4.59 19.19 -2.24
C ARG A 158 3.25 18.49 -2.22
N ILE A 159 2.23 19.18 -1.72
CA ILE A 159 0.86 18.70 -1.73
C ILE A 159 0.00 19.69 -2.49
N SER A 160 -0.90 19.15 -3.30
CA SER A 160 -1.92 19.90 -4.00
C SER A 160 -3.20 19.10 -4.01
N THR A 161 -4.32 19.80 -4.01
CA THR A 161 -5.67 19.23 -3.96
C THR A 161 -6.49 19.80 -5.11
N ILE A 162 -7.46 19.03 -5.60
CA ILE A 162 -8.48 19.55 -6.53
C ILE A 162 -9.50 20.44 -5.81
N HIS A 163 -9.59 20.29 -4.49
CA HIS A 163 -10.42 21.10 -3.58
C HIS A 163 -9.64 22.30 -3.06
N SER A 164 -10.34 23.37 -2.70
CA SER A 164 -9.70 24.55 -2.11
C SER A 164 -9.30 24.28 -0.65
N MET A 165 -8.07 24.61 -0.29
CA MET A 165 -7.63 24.63 1.11
C MET A 165 -8.21 25.88 1.79
N LEU A 166 -9.08 25.68 2.77
CA LEU A 166 -9.72 26.75 3.54
C LEU A 166 -8.80 27.29 4.62
N SER A 167 -8.09 26.40 5.30
CA SER A 167 -7.11 26.77 6.32
C SER A 167 -6.09 25.66 6.54
N VAL A 168 -4.90 26.06 6.97
CA VAL A 168 -3.89 25.16 7.53
C VAL A 168 -3.59 25.61 8.95
N ASN A 169 -3.79 24.74 9.95
CA ASN A 169 -3.67 25.08 11.37
C ASN A 169 -4.48 26.34 11.78
N GLY A 170 -5.66 26.53 11.18
CA GLY A 170 -6.52 27.70 11.40
C GLY A 170 -6.07 28.99 10.70
N GLN A 171 -4.95 28.99 9.97
CA GLN A 171 -4.48 30.13 9.20
C GLN A 171 -4.91 30.02 7.72
N ILE A 172 -5.34 31.14 7.13
CA ILE A 172 -5.83 31.22 5.75
C ILE A 172 -4.76 31.67 4.74
N SER A 173 -3.64 32.22 5.23
CA SER A 173 -2.55 32.75 4.41
C SER A 173 -1.25 32.85 5.20
N GLY A 174 -0.12 32.83 4.48
CA GLY A 174 1.21 32.95 5.05
C GLY A 174 1.93 31.61 5.17
N ASN A 175 3.15 31.66 5.70
CA ASN A 175 3.98 30.48 5.90
C ASN A 175 3.73 29.88 7.28
N ILE A 176 3.61 28.57 7.33
CA ILE A 176 3.41 27.81 8.57
C ILE A 176 4.58 26.84 8.71
N THR A 177 5.19 26.84 9.89
CA THR A 177 6.28 25.94 10.23
C THR A 177 5.84 25.07 11.40
N GLY A 178 6.04 23.76 11.29
CA GLY A 178 5.66 22.81 12.33
C GLY A 178 5.88 21.37 11.90
N LYS A 179 5.52 20.45 12.80
CA LYS A 179 5.58 19.00 12.55
C LYS A 179 4.21 18.36 12.33
N ARG A 180 3.14 19.10 12.61
CA ARG A 180 1.74 18.69 12.39
C ARG A 180 1.01 19.83 11.69
N PHE A 181 0.28 19.50 10.63
CA PHE A 181 -0.52 20.44 9.87
C PHE A 181 -1.92 19.87 9.67
N GLU A 182 -2.91 20.61 10.13
CA GLU A 182 -4.34 20.32 9.97
C GLU A 182 -4.86 21.12 8.78
N ILE A 183 -5.15 20.42 7.69
CA ILE A 183 -5.55 20.99 6.41
C ILE A 183 -7.06 20.79 6.26
N VAL A 184 -7.81 21.88 6.25
CA VAL A 184 -9.26 21.88 6.09
C VAL A 184 -9.60 22.20 4.63
N LEU A 185 -10.38 21.35 3.99
CA LEU A 185 -10.78 21.49 2.59
C LEU A 185 -12.24 21.94 2.46
N ASN A 186 -12.61 22.50 1.30
CA ASN A 186 -13.97 22.97 1.02
C ASN A 186 -15.01 21.87 0.74
N ASN A 187 -14.62 20.60 0.87
CA ASN A 187 -15.49 19.42 0.72
C ASN A 187 -15.82 18.74 2.06
N ASN A 188 -15.71 19.47 3.18
CA ASN A 188 -15.87 18.97 4.55
C ASN A 188 -14.87 17.89 4.99
N GLN A 189 -13.77 17.68 4.25
CA GLN A 189 -12.69 16.81 4.68
C GLN A 189 -11.60 17.59 5.42
N THR A 190 -11.01 16.93 6.42
CA THR A 190 -9.83 17.41 7.14
C THR A 190 -8.73 16.37 7.00
N TRP A 191 -7.56 16.81 6.52
CA TRP A 191 -6.38 15.98 6.38
C TRP A 191 -5.33 16.39 7.42
N LEU A 192 -4.75 15.40 8.09
CA LEU A 192 -3.64 15.62 9.01
C LEU A 192 -2.34 15.22 8.32
N LEU A 193 -1.42 16.18 8.22
CA LEU A 193 -0.06 15.94 7.77
C LEU A 193 0.89 15.95 8.94
N TYR A 194 1.77 14.96 8.96
CA TYR A 194 2.85 14.85 9.92
C TYR A 194 4.18 14.91 9.17
N ALA A 195 5.05 15.85 9.56
CA ALA A 195 6.43 15.92 9.12
C ALA A 195 7.30 15.36 10.24
N ILE A 196 7.97 14.25 9.94
CA ILE A 196 8.81 13.50 10.88
C ILE A 196 10.24 13.57 10.35
N ASP A 197 11.18 13.83 11.26
CA ASP A 197 12.62 13.93 10.97
C ASP A 197 13.29 12.55 11.09
#